data_AF-A0A6N7LUQ4-F1
#
_entry.id   AF-A0A6N7LUQ4-F1
#
_cell.length_a   1.000
_cell.length_b   1.000
_cell.length_c   1.000
_cell.angle_alpha   90.00
_cell.angle_beta   90.00
_cell.angle_gamma   90.00
#
_symmetry.space_group_name_H-M   'P 1'
#
loop_
_entity.id
_entity.type
_entity.pdbx_description
1 polymer ?
#
loop_
_entity_poly.entity_id
_entity_poly.type
_entity_poly.pdbx_seq_one_letter_code
_entity_poly.pdbx_strand_id
1 'polypeptide(L)'
;MNIGDNMSELGGAIFHAADLMAALSSIVVAIWVGDSVVKSRRDQREHNKLSVKPLVHLWTHHEDRSLTVRLENNGVGPAVIKCITLIKKGDNKNRSPFGDLENFLIDFRGDVFDIVSLNQIKLADSYSLPAGKAIDLVHLTLNEPNKNYLIKALFQNLESNVLFEVRYESIYGDEVIAINP
;
A
#
# COMPACT_ATOMS: atom_id res chain seq x y z
N MET A 1 -18.64 41.82 -72.41
CA MET A 1 -17.75 40.89 -71.68
C MET A 1 -17.73 41.37 -70.24
N ASN A 2 -18.44 40.66 -69.36
CA ASN A 2 -18.99 41.22 -68.12
C ASN A 2 -17.98 41.09 -66.96
N ILE A 3 -17.32 42.19 -66.59
CA ILE A 3 -16.28 42.21 -65.54
C ILE A 3 -16.89 41.89 -64.15
N GLY A 4 -18.19 42.12 -63.97
CA GLY A 4 -18.91 41.85 -62.72
C GLY A 4 -19.14 40.36 -62.40
N ASP A 5 -19.37 39.51 -63.41
CA ASP A 5 -19.59 38.08 -63.20
C ASP A 5 -18.29 37.34 -62.81
N ASN A 6 -17.15 37.77 -63.35
CA ASN A 6 -15.86 37.16 -63.00
C ASN A 6 -15.42 37.52 -61.56
N MET A 7 -15.83 38.68 -61.02
CA MET A 7 -15.49 39.07 -59.64
C MET A 7 -16.33 38.32 -58.59
N SER A 8 -17.60 37.99 -58.89
CA SER A 8 -18.45 37.22 -57.98
C SER A 8 -18.04 35.75 -57.92
N GLU A 9 -17.67 35.14 -59.05
CA GLU A 9 -17.13 33.78 -59.09
C GLU A 9 -15.79 33.65 -58.35
N LEU A 10 -14.89 34.62 -58.52
CA LEU A 10 -13.61 34.68 -57.78
C LEU A 10 -13.82 34.80 -56.27
N GLY A 11 -14.79 35.63 -55.83
CA GLY A 11 -15.13 35.78 -54.42
C GLY A 11 -15.67 34.50 -53.78
N GLY A 12 -16.54 33.77 -54.50
CA GLY A 12 -17.07 32.48 -54.05
C GLY A 12 -15.99 31.39 -53.95
N ALA A 13 -15.09 31.33 -54.94
CA ALA A 13 -13.98 30.37 -54.93
C ALA A 13 -13.02 30.59 -53.75
N ILE A 14 -12.71 31.85 -53.42
CA ILE A 14 -11.85 32.21 -52.27
C ILE A 14 -12.54 31.82 -50.95
N PHE A 15 -13.86 32.00 -50.84
CA PHE A 15 -14.62 31.63 -49.65
C PHE A 15 -14.63 30.12 -49.42
N HIS A 16 -14.87 29.31 -50.46
CA HIS A 16 -14.82 27.85 -50.36
C HIS A 16 -13.42 27.31 -50.05
N ALA A 17 -12.36 27.95 -50.57
CA ALA A 17 -10.99 27.60 -50.23
C ALA A 17 -10.69 27.89 -48.75
N ALA A 18 -11.19 29.01 -48.21
CA ALA A 18 -11.05 29.35 -46.79
C ALA A 18 -11.77 28.34 -45.89
N ASP A 19 -13.00 27.95 -46.22
CA ASP A 19 -13.75 26.93 -45.48
C ASP A 19 -13.03 25.58 -45.48
N LEU A 20 -12.45 25.18 -46.63
CA LEU A 20 -11.69 23.94 -46.74
C LEU A 20 -10.43 23.97 -45.86
N MET A 21 -9.70 25.08 -45.84
CA MET A 21 -8.52 25.22 -44.97
C MET A 21 -8.90 25.25 -43.48
N ALA A 22 -10.02 25.88 -43.13
CA ALA A 22 -10.56 25.85 -41.78
C ALA A 22 -10.94 24.42 -41.36
N ALA A 23 -11.59 23.67 -42.25
CA ALA A 23 -11.94 22.27 -42.00
C ALA A 23 -10.69 21.40 -41.80
N LEU A 24 -9.70 21.51 -42.68
CA LEU A 24 -8.45 20.73 -42.56
C LEU A 24 -7.67 21.07 -41.29
N SER A 25 -7.57 22.36 -40.93
CA SER A 25 -6.90 22.77 -39.70
C SER A 25 -7.63 22.25 -38.46
N SER A 26 -8.97 22.24 -38.47
CA SER A 26 -9.77 21.70 -37.36
C SER A 26 -9.54 20.20 -37.14
N ILE A 27 -9.34 19.42 -38.20
CA ILE A 27 -9.04 17.98 -38.11
C ILE A 27 -7.67 17.75 -37.47
N VAL A 28 -6.65 18.51 -37.90
CA VAL A 28 -5.30 18.39 -37.33
C VAL A 28 -5.31 18.75 -35.85
N VAL A 29 -5.98 19.84 -35.48
CA VAL A 29 -6.15 20.25 -34.09
C VAL A 29 -6.91 19.16 -33.30
N ALA A 30 -7.97 18.59 -33.85
CA ALA A 30 -8.75 17.56 -33.18
C ALA A 30 -7.94 16.28 -32.89
N ILE A 31 -7.10 15.83 -33.82
CA ILE A 31 -6.21 14.67 -33.61
C ILE A 31 -5.20 14.96 -32.50
N TRP A 32 -4.57 16.14 -32.54
CA TRP A 32 -3.58 16.55 -31.54
C TRP A 32 -4.19 16.69 -30.15
N VAL A 33 -5.36 17.33 -30.04
CA VAL A 33 -6.13 17.43 -28.79
C VAL A 33 -6.50 16.04 -28.28
N GLY A 34 -6.98 15.15 -29.16
CA GLY A 34 -7.33 13.77 -28.80
C GLY A 34 -6.17 13.03 -28.14
N ASP A 35 -4.98 13.09 -28.74
CA ASP A 35 -3.77 12.46 -28.19
C ASP A 35 -3.38 13.06 -26.83
N SER A 36 -3.38 14.39 -26.73
CA SER A 36 -3.06 15.08 -25.48
C SER A 36 -4.00 14.69 -24.32
N VAL A 37 -5.29 14.50 -24.61
CA VAL A 37 -6.29 14.09 -23.62
C VAL A 37 -6.04 12.65 -23.15
N VAL A 38 -5.69 11.74 -24.06
CA VAL A 38 -5.38 10.35 -23.70
C VAL A 38 -4.14 10.30 -22.80
N LYS A 39 -3.09 11.04 -23.16
CA LYS A 39 -1.86 11.11 -22.36
C LYS A 39 -2.12 11.73 -20.99
N SER A 40 -2.79 12.88 -20.93
CA SER A 40 -3.14 13.54 -19.68
C SER A 40 -3.97 12.65 -18.75
N ARG A 41 -4.92 11.88 -19.29
CA ARG A 41 -5.70 10.91 -18.48
C ARG A 41 -4.83 9.80 -17.90
N ARG A 42 -3.80 9.33 -18.62
CA ARG A 42 -2.86 8.32 -18.10
C ARG A 42 -1.99 8.91 -16.99
N ASP A 43 -1.38 10.06 -17.25
CA ASP A 43 -0.53 10.75 -16.29
C ASP A 43 -1.30 11.10 -15.00
N GLN A 44 -2.56 11.55 -15.12
CA GLN A 44 -3.42 11.83 -13.98
C GLN A 44 -3.74 10.56 -13.17
N ARG A 45 -3.96 9.42 -13.83
CA ARG A 45 -4.21 8.15 -13.14
C ARG A 45 -2.96 7.66 -12.41
N GLU A 46 -1.80 7.74 -13.05
CA GLU A 46 -0.53 7.38 -12.43
C GLU A 46 -0.23 8.30 -11.24
N HIS A 47 -0.42 9.61 -11.40
CA HIS A 47 -0.26 10.56 -10.31
C HIS A 47 -1.19 10.23 -9.15
N ASN A 48 -2.49 10.04 -9.39
CA ASN A 48 -3.46 9.67 -8.36
C ASN A 48 -3.11 8.33 -7.68
N LYS A 49 -2.55 7.38 -8.42
CA LYS A 49 -2.08 6.09 -7.89
C LYS A 49 -0.86 6.28 -6.98
N LEU A 50 0.13 7.06 -7.42
CA LEU A 50 1.33 7.35 -6.65
C LEU A 50 1.04 8.18 -5.40
N SER A 51 0.09 9.13 -5.47
CA SER A 51 -0.31 9.98 -4.35
C SER A 51 -1.02 9.23 -3.23
N VAL A 52 -1.54 8.02 -3.48
CA VAL A 52 -2.36 7.26 -2.52
C VAL A 52 -1.68 5.91 -2.20
N LYS A 53 -0.35 5.89 -2.15
CA LYS A 53 0.40 4.68 -1.81
C LYS A 53 0.30 4.38 -0.30
N PRO A 54 -0.13 3.17 0.08
CA PRO A 54 0.00 2.70 1.45
C PRO A 54 1.47 2.40 1.79
N LEU A 55 1.85 2.68 3.02
CA LEU A 55 3.19 2.42 3.55
C LEU A 55 3.04 1.76 4.91
N VAL A 56 3.08 0.44 4.92
CA VAL A 56 2.82 -0.35 6.13
C VAL A 56 4.14 -0.67 6.83
N HIS A 57 4.22 -0.31 8.10
CA HIS A 57 5.33 -0.60 8.99
C HIS A 57 4.86 -1.42 10.19
N LEU A 58 5.73 -2.32 10.64
CA LEU A 58 5.55 -3.00 11.90
C LEU A 58 6.49 -2.37 12.91
N TRP A 59 5.95 -2.00 14.05
CA TRP A 59 6.67 -1.46 15.18
C TRP A 59 6.54 -2.41 16.34
N THR A 60 7.65 -2.73 16.97
CA THR A 60 7.64 -3.45 18.22
C THR A 60 8.00 -2.47 19.32
N HIS A 61 7.08 -2.26 20.25
CA HIS A 61 7.27 -1.39 21.40
C HIS A 61 7.35 -2.25 22.65
N HIS A 62 8.37 -2.04 23.47
CA HIS A 62 8.48 -2.68 24.77
C HIS A 62 8.42 -1.63 25.87
N GLU A 63 7.58 -1.87 26.87
CA GLU A 63 7.63 -1.17 28.14
C GLU A 63 8.21 -2.11 29.21
N ASP A 64 8.32 -1.65 30.45
CA ASP A 64 8.94 -2.44 31.53
C ASP A 64 8.23 -3.79 31.76
N ARG A 65 6.94 -3.90 31.41
CA ARG A 65 6.10 -5.08 31.69
C ARG A 65 5.23 -5.55 30.53
N SER A 66 5.30 -4.89 29.38
CA SER A 66 4.50 -5.24 28.21
C SER A 66 5.31 -5.18 26.94
N LEU A 67 4.91 -6.01 25.98
CA LEU A 67 5.42 -5.98 24.61
C LEU A 67 4.23 -5.84 23.68
N THR A 68 4.25 -4.79 22.86
CA THR A 68 3.21 -4.51 21.88
C THR A 68 3.80 -4.58 20.49
N VAL A 69 3.21 -5.41 19.64
CA VAL A 69 3.51 -5.44 18.20
C VAL A 69 2.41 -4.67 17.49
N ARG A 70 2.75 -3.52 16.92
CA ARG A 70 1.85 -2.57 16.29
C ARG A 70 2.07 -2.54 14.78
N LEU A 71 1.00 -2.66 14.02
CA LEU A 71 1.01 -2.44 12.57
C LEU A 71 0.48 -1.04 12.28
N GLU A 72 1.25 -0.23 11.56
CA GLU A 72 0.91 1.15 11.24
C GLU A 72 0.97 1.40 9.74
N ASN A 73 -0.02 2.12 9.21
CA ASN A 73 0.01 2.60 7.83
C ASN A 73 0.38 4.08 7.81
N ASN A 74 1.67 4.36 7.58
CA ASN A 74 2.21 5.71 7.42
C ASN A 74 2.08 6.25 5.99
N GLY A 75 1.36 5.53 5.12
CA GLY A 75 1.07 5.95 3.76
C GLY A 75 -0.12 6.90 3.68
N VAL A 76 -0.37 7.37 2.46
CA VAL A 76 -1.50 8.28 2.16
C VAL A 76 -2.78 7.49 1.81
N GLY A 77 -2.62 6.27 1.29
CA GLY A 77 -3.73 5.38 0.96
C GLY A 77 -3.98 4.30 2.00
N PRO A 78 -5.18 3.71 2.03
CA PRO A 78 -5.46 2.57 2.90
C PRO A 78 -4.71 1.33 2.38
N ALA A 79 -4.34 0.46 3.32
CA ALA A 79 -3.67 -0.81 3.05
C ALA A 79 -4.62 -1.96 3.34
N VAL A 80 -4.88 -2.82 2.35
CA VAL A 80 -5.68 -4.04 2.57
C VAL A 80 -4.73 -5.16 2.97
N ILE A 81 -4.66 -5.45 4.26
CA ILE A 81 -3.82 -6.52 4.80
C ILE A 81 -4.42 -7.87 4.38
N LYS A 82 -3.62 -8.69 3.68
CA LYS A 82 -4.01 -10.01 3.17
C LYS A 82 -3.54 -11.12 4.09
N CYS A 83 -2.28 -11.04 4.52
CA CYS A 83 -1.73 -12.01 5.44
C CYS A 83 -0.56 -11.43 6.22
N ILE A 84 -0.36 -11.99 7.41
CA ILE A 84 0.80 -11.76 8.25
C ILE A 84 1.41 -13.13 8.51
N THR A 85 2.69 -13.26 8.22
CA THR A 85 3.44 -14.52 8.36
C THR A 85 4.63 -14.30 9.27
N LEU A 86 4.81 -15.24 10.20
CA LEU A 86 5.96 -15.35 11.09
C LEU A 86 7.01 -16.24 10.43
N ILE A 87 8.26 -15.79 10.38
CA ILE A 87 9.35 -16.54 9.78
C ILE A 87 10.51 -16.60 10.77
N LYS A 88 11.06 -17.78 11.03
CA LYS A 88 12.26 -17.92 11.86
C LYS A 88 13.50 -17.55 11.03
N LYS A 89 14.30 -16.59 11.50
CA LYS A 89 15.57 -16.19 10.85
C LYS A 89 16.49 -17.40 10.77
N GLY A 90 17.04 -17.64 9.58
CA GLY A 90 17.86 -18.81 9.28
C GLY A 90 17.09 -20.04 8.80
N ASP A 91 15.75 -20.05 8.85
CA ASP A 91 14.92 -21.13 8.33
C ASP A 91 13.72 -20.59 7.53
N ASN A 92 13.96 -20.30 6.25
CA ASN A 92 12.95 -19.80 5.33
C ASN A 92 11.81 -20.80 5.04
N LYS A 93 11.94 -22.07 5.48
CA LYS A 93 10.88 -23.08 5.33
C LYS A 93 9.91 -23.04 6.50
N ASN A 94 10.31 -22.52 7.66
CA ASN A 94 9.46 -22.37 8.84
C ASN A 94 8.67 -21.06 8.77
N ARG A 95 7.62 -21.08 7.94
CA ARG A 95 6.64 -20.00 7.82
C ARG A 95 5.38 -20.41 8.55
N SER A 96 5.02 -19.66 9.59
CA SER A 96 3.79 -19.88 10.35
C SER A 96 2.83 -18.71 10.14
N PRO A 97 1.53 -18.95 9.92
CA PRO A 97 0.58 -17.85 9.85
C PRO A 97 0.52 -17.14 11.21
N PHE A 98 0.29 -15.84 11.20
CA PHE A 98 0.21 -15.05 12.43
C PHE A 98 -0.87 -15.55 13.40
N GLY A 99 -1.95 -16.15 12.90
CA GLY A 99 -2.99 -16.77 13.73
C GLY A 99 -2.47 -17.88 14.66
N ASP A 100 -1.34 -18.50 14.33
CA ASP A 100 -0.68 -19.56 15.12
C ASP A 100 0.47 -19.01 15.98
N LEU A 101 0.47 -17.71 16.28
CA LEU A 101 1.50 -17.05 17.09
C LEU A 101 1.72 -17.76 18.43
N GLU A 102 0.67 -18.24 19.08
CA GLU A 102 0.78 -18.96 20.34
C GLU A 102 1.66 -20.21 20.21
N ASN A 103 1.34 -21.08 19.24
CA ASN A 103 2.12 -22.29 18.94
C ASN A 103 3.56 -21.94 18.55
N PHE A 104 3.74 -20.90 17.73
CA PHE A 104 5.05 -20.42 17.33
C PHE A 104 5.90 -19.98 18.54
N LEU A 105 5.29 -19.28 19.50
CA LEU A 105 5.96 -18.86 20.74
C LEU A 105 6.26 -20.05 21.66
N ILE A 106 5.38 -21.05 21.75
CA ILE A 106 5.63 -22.29 22.52
C ILE A 106 6.84 -23.04 21.94
N ASP A 107 6.87 -23.23 20.62
CA ASP A 107 7.98 -23.90 19.92
C ASP A 107 9.30 -23.13 20.09
N PHE A 108 9.21 -21.81 20.20
CA PHE A 108 10.36 -20.96 20.44
C PHE A 108 10.84 -21.07 21.90
N ARG A 109 9.91 -21.00 22.85
CA ARG A 109 10.21 -21.01 24.28
C ARG A 109 8.95 -21.39 25.10
N GLY A 110 8.83 -22.66 25.47
CA GLY A 110 7.64 -23.20 26.13
C GLY A 110 7.28 -22.61 27.50
N ASP A 111 8.23 -22.03 28.23
CA ASP A 111 8.01 -21.42 29.55
C ASP A 111 7.47 -19.97 29.50
N VAL A 112 7.22 -19.41 28.31
CA VAL A 112 6.78 -18.01 28.15
C VAL A 112 5.38 -17.77 28.69
N PHE A 113 4.47 -18.72 28.49
CA PHE A 113 3.07 -18.56 28.89
C PHE A 113 2.83 -18.69 30.39
N ASP A 114 3.78 -19.28 31.13
CA ASP A 114 3.73 -19.33 32.59
C ASP A 114 3.92 -17.93 33.22
N ILE A 115 4.57 -17.02 32.48
CA ILE A 115 4.98 -15.70 32.98
C ILE A 115 4.28 -14.55 32.27
N VAL A 116 3.68 -14.78 31.10
CA VAL A 116 3.11 -13.74 30.23
C VAL A 116 1.67 -14.07 29.83
N SER A 117 0.79 -13.07 29.88
CA SER A 117 -0.51 -13.10 29.23
C SER A 117 -0.40 -12.59 27.79
N LEU A 118 -0.94 -13.36 26.84
CA LEU A 118 -0.98 -13.03 25.41
C LEU A 118 -2.39 -12.52 25.05
N ASN A 119 -2.47 -11.29 24.54
CA ASN A 119 -3.66 -10.77 23.88
C ASN A 119 -3.34 -10.56 22.39
N GLN A 120 -4.02 -11.30 21.53
CA GLN A 120 -3.83 -11.25 20.08
C GLN A 120 -5.12 -10.81 19.40
N ILE A 121 -5.01 -9.84 18.50
CA ILE A 121 -6.12 -9.49 17.61
C ILE A 121 -6.17 -10.49 16.44
N LYS A 122 -7.35 -11.09 16.24
CA LYS A 122 -7.66 -11.85 15.03
C LYS A 122 -8.13 -10.88 13.95
N LEU A 123 -7.31 -10.70 12.92
CA LEU A 123 -7.70 -9.96 11.73
C LEU A 123 -8.62 -10.83 10.86
N ALA A 124 -9.57 -10.20 10.17
CA ALA A 124 -10.30 -10.86 9.10
C ALA A 124 -9.38 -11.13 7.90
N ASP A 125 -9.75 -12.07 7.03
CA ASP A 125 -8.98 -12.46 5.83
C ASP A 125 -8.61 -11.27 4.91
N SER A 126 -9.40 -10.20 4.97
CA SER A 126 -9.07 -8.92 4.33
C SER A 126 -9.39 -7.77 5.29
N TYR A 127 -8.37 -7.28 6.00
CA TYR A 127 -8.52 -6.14 6.89
C TYR A 127 -8.04 -4.86 6.22
N SER A 128 -8.88 -3.83 6.15
CA SER A 128 -8.50 -2.52 5.62
C SER A 128 -7.93 -1.65 6.75
N LEU A 129 -6.63 -1.36 6.69
CA LEU A 129 -5.93 -0.45 7.58
C LEU A 129 -5.91 0.96 6.95
N PRO A 130 -6.69 1.92 7.47
CA PRO A 130 -6.75 3.27 6.91
C PRO A 130 -5.41 3.99 6.98
N ALA A 131 -5.24 5.01 6.14
CA ALA A 131 -4.06 5.88 6.16
C ALA A 131 -3.91 6.59 7.52
N GLY A 132 -2.69 6.65 8.05
CA GLY A 132 -2.35 7.24 9.33
C GLY A 132 -2.95 6.52 10.54
N LYS A 133 -3.41 5.28 10.38
CA LYS A 133 -3.94 4.46 11.47
C LYS A 133 -2.98 3.33 11.82
N ALA A 134 -3.05 2.93 13.09
CA ALA A 134 -2.32 1.81 13.63
C ALA A 134 -3.26 0.83 14.33
N ILE A 135 -2.86 -0.43 14.39
CA ILE A 135 -3.54 -1.51 15.10
C ILE A 135 -2.52 -2.33 15.88
N ASP A 136 -2.85 -2.64 17.13
CA ASP A 136 -2.01 -3.48 18.00
C ASP A 136 -2.35 -4.94 17.73
N LEU A 137 -1.44 -5.64 17.05
CA LEU A 137 -1.63 -7.04 16.67
C LEU A 137 -1.48 -7.97 17.87
N VAL A 138 -0.49 -7.67 18.72
CA VAL A 138 -0.14 -8.46 19.90
C VAL A 138 0.11 -7.51 21.04
N HIS A 139 -0.42 -7.85 22.21
CA HIS A 139 -0.05 -7.26 23.48
C HIS A 139 0.28 -8.37 24.47
N LEU A 140 1.56 -8.52 24.78
CA LEU A 140 2.05 -9.41 25.83
C LEU A 140 2.17 -8.62 27.14
N THR A 141 1.78 -9.19 28.26
CA THR A 141 1.94 -8.56 29.58
C THR A 141 2.46 -9.55 30.61
N LEU A 142 3.49 -9.17 31.37
CA LEU A 142 4.01 -9.98 32.47
C LEU A 142 2.99 -10.09 33.61
N ASN A 143 2.78 -11.32 34.09
CA ASN A 143 1.96 -11.58 35.27
C ASN A 143 2.74 -11.28 36.56
N GLU A 144 4.08 -11.40 36.54
CA GLU A 144 4.95 -11.19 37.70
C GLU A 144 5.87 -9.96 37.57
N PRO A 145 5.81 -8.98 38.49
CA PRO A 145 6.58 -7.74 38.40
C PRO A 145 8.09 -7.90 38.63
N ASN A 146 8.55 -9.01 39.18
CA ASN A 146 9.97 -9.25 39.49
C ASN A 146 10.77 -9.86 38.31
N LYS A 147 10.11 -10.14 37.17
CA LYS A 147 10.69 -10.85 36.02
C LYS A 147 10.89 -9.96 34.78
N ASN A 148 10.95 -8.64 34.93
CA ASN A 148 11.12 -7.69 33.82
C ASN A 148 12.32 -8.01 32.89
N TYR A 149 13.40 -8.59 33.41
CA TYR A 149 14.56 -9.01 32.61
C TYR A 149 14.21 -10.10 31.57
N LEU A 150 13.20 -10.94 31.84
CA LEU A 150 12.75 -11.98 30.92
C LEU A 150 12.02 -11.40 29.70
N ILE A 151 11.23 -10.33 29.85
CA ILE A 151 10.63 -9.63 28.70
C ILE A 151 11.72 -9.08 27.79
N LYS A 152 12.75 -8.45 28.37
CA LYS A 152 13.82 -7.86 27.58
C LYS A 152 14.61 -8.92 26.80
N ALA A 153 14.92 -10.04 27.46
CA ALA A 153 15.59 -11.17 26.82
C ALA A 153 14.71 -11.82 25.73
N LEU A 154 13.41 -11.99 26.00
CA LEU A 154 12.44 -12.51 25.03
C LEU A 154 12.33 -11.59 23.82
N PHE A 155 12.25 -10.29 24.03
CA PHE A 155 12.21 -9.29 22.97
C PHE A 155 13.46 -9.34 22.11
N GLN A 156 14.65 -9.25 22.73
CA GLN A 156 15.91 -9.37 22.00
C GLN A 156 15.96 -10.66 21.19
N ASN A 157 15.46 -11.76 21.74
CA ASN A 157 15.46 -13.04 21.07
C ASN A 157 14.46 -13.07 19.89
N LEU A 158 13.25 -12.53 20.04
CA LEU A 158 12.27 -12.41 18.96
C LEU A 158 12.80 -11.49 17.85
N GLU A 159 13.30 -10.31 18.18
CA GLU A 159 13.90 -9.38 17.22
C GLU A 159 15.15 -9.98 16.54
N SER A 160 15.92 -10.84 17.22
CA SER A 160 17.09 -11.49 16.62
C SER A 160 16.74 -12.66 15.72
N ASN A 161 15.61 -13.34 15.97
CA ASN A 161 15.34 -14.66 15.39
C ASN A 161 14.00 -14.80 14.66
N VAL A 162 13.16 -13.77 14.65
CA VAL A 162 11.84 -13.78 14.00
C VAL A 162 11.77 -12.64 12.99
N LEU A 163 11.10 -12.88 11.88
CA LEU A 163 10.73 -11.89 10.89
C LEU A 163 9.22 -11.88 10.75
N PHE A 164 8.66 -10.69 10.63
CA PHE A 164 7.26 -10.52 10.29
C PHE A 164 7.15 -10.11 8.83
N GLU A 165 6.53 -10.97 8.03
CA GLU A 165 6.19 -10.69 6.63
C GLU A 165 4.71 -10.28 6.57
N VAL A 166 4.45 -9.02 6.24
CA VAL A 166 3.10 -8.49 6.04
C VAL A 166 2.88 -8.30 4.54
N ARG A 167 1.90 -9.04 4.00
CA ARG A 167 1.43 -8.84 2.62
C ARG A 167 0.20 -7.97 2.63
N TYR A 168 0.23 -6.90 1.85
CA TYR A 168 -0.89 -5.99 1.72
C TYR A 168 -1.09 -5.55 0.27
N GLU A 169 -2.30 -5.10 -0.03
CA GLU A 169 -2.71 -4.62 -1.35
C GLU A 169 -3.12 -3.15 -1.25
N SER A 170 -2.78 -2.36 -2.28
CA SER A 170 -3.34 -1.00 -2.45
C SER A 170 -4.76 -1.06 -3.01
N ILE A 171 -5.51 0.04 -2.91
CA ILE A 171 -6.84 0.14 -3.56
C ILE A 171 -6.81 0.00 -5.08
N TYR A 172 -5.62 0.09 -5.68
CA TYR A 172 -5.41 -0.04 -7.12
C TYR A 172 -4.93 -1.44 -7.54
N GLY A 173 -4.86 -2.39 -6.60
CA GLY A 173 -4.50 -3.78 -6.90
C GLY A 173 -3.01 -4.11 -6.82
N ASP A 174 -2.17 -3.18 -6.35
CA ASP A 174 -0.75 -3.47 -6.22
C ASP A 174 -0.49 -4.25 -4.94
N GLU A 175 0.04 -5.46 -5.06
CA GLU A 175 0.53 -6.22 -3.92
C GLU A 175 1.93 -5.75 -3.53
N VAL A 176 2.12 -5.52 -2.23
CA VAL A 176 3.40 -5.15 -1.63
C VAL A 176 3.66 -6.05 -0.43
N ILE A 177 4.90 -6.44 -0.26
CA ILE A 177 5.36 -7.25 0.87
C ILE A 177 6.29 -6.37 1.71
N ALA A 178 5.89 -6.10 2.95
CA ALA A 178 6.74 -5.49 3.95
C ALA A 178 7.32 -6.59 4.84
N ILE A 179 8.65 -6.63 4.96
CA ILE A 179 9.35 -7.53 5.87
C ILE A 179 9.99 -6.66 6.94
N ASN A 180 9.65 -6.91 8.21
CA ASN A 180 10.26 -6.21 9.33
C ASN A 180 11.06 -7.19 10.22
N PRO A 181 12.24 -6.73 10.72
CA PRO A 181 13.10 -7.49 11.61
C PRO A 181 12.50 -7.76 12.99
#